data_AF-A0A1C3XJ92-F1
#
_entry.id   AF-A0A1C3XJ92-F1
#
_cell.length_a   1.000
_cell.length_b   1.000
_cell.length_c   1.000
_cell.angle_alpha   90.00
_cell.angle_beta   90.00
_cell.angle_gamma   90.00
#
_symmetry.space_group_name_H-M   'P 1'
#
loop_
_entity.id
_entity.type
_entity.pdbx_description
1 polymer ?
#
loop_
_entity_poly.entity_id
_entity_poly.type
_entity_poly.pdbx_seq_one_letter_code
_entity_poly.pdbx_strand_id
1 'polypeptide(L)'
;MAFHIKNPETDALARRVAALKKIGLTEAVHTALTHELEREQGKPSLVDLGVQFCRDLKAKGNPQNGKPADKAFRDSLYEDS
;
A
#
# COMPACT_ATOMS: atom_id res chain seq x y z
N MET A 1 20.80 26.15 1.02
CA MET A 1 21.06 25.56 -0.32
C MET A 1 20.06 26.14 -1.30
N ALA A 2 20.48 26.54 -2.50
CA ALA A 2 19.57 26.95 -3.56
C ALA A 2 19.00 25.71 -4.26
N PHE A 3 17.67 25.58 -4.30
CA PHE A 3 17.01 24.49 -5.00
C PHE A 3 16.95 24.84 -6.49
N HIS A 4 17.77 24.18 -7.33
CA HIS A 4 17.86 24.49 -8.76
C HIS A 4 17.28 23.37 -9.60
N ILE A 5 16.14 23.65 -10.23
CA ILE A 5 15.47 22.74 -11.17
C ILE A 5 15.86 23.15 -12.58
N LYS A 6 16.56 22.27 -13.31
CA LYS A 6 17.01 22.53 -14.69
C LYS A 6 15.88 22.42 -15.73
N ASN A 7 14.83 21.65 -15.42
CA ASN A 7 13.67 21.51 -16.30
C ASN A 7 12.66 22.65 -16.01
N PRO A 8 12.38 23.54 -17.00
CA PRO A 8 11.48 24.67 -16.80
C PRO A 8 10.03 24.25 -16.49
N GLU A 9 9.56 23.11 -17.03
CA GLU A 9 8.22 22.60 -16.74
C GLU A 9 8.10 22.14 -15.28
N THR A 10 9.13 21.46 -14.78
CA THR A 10 9.18 21.01 -13.37
C THR A 10 9.26 22.20 -12.41
N ASP A 11 10.00 23.26 -12.75
CA ASP A 11 10.05 24.49 -11.94
C ASP A 11 8.68 25.18 -11.90
N ALA A 12 7.99 25.27 -13.04
CA ALA A 12 6.64 25.83 -13.10
C ALA A 12 5.64 25.03 -12.24
N LEU A 13 5.70 23.70 -12.27
CA LEU A 13 4.87 22.83 -11.42
C LEU A 13 5.17 23.06 -9.93
N ALA A 14 6.45 23.06 -9.55
CA ALA A 14 6.87 23.28 -8.16
C ALA A 14 6.42 24.66 -7.64
N ARG A 15 6.57 25.71 -8.45
CA ARG A 15 6.10 27.06 -8.12
C ARG A 15 4.58 27.13 -7.98
N ARG A 16 3.84 26.45 -8.86
CA ARG A 16 2.38 26.41 -8.80
C ARG A 16 1.90 25.73 -7.51
N VAL A 17 2.52 24.62 -7.11
CA VAL A 17 2.22 23.95 -5.85
C VAL A 17 2.57 24.83 -4.65
N ALA A 18 3.74 25.50 -4.68
CA ALA A 18 4.16 26.44 -3.65
C ALA A 18 3.16 27.60 -3.50
N ALA A 19 2.70 28.19 -4.61
CA ALA A 19 1.72 29.27 -4.62
C ALA A 19 0.35 28.83 -4.10
N LEU A 20 -0.13 27.64 -4.51
CA LEU A 20 -1.40 27.09 -4.05
C LEU A 20 -1.39 26.80 -2.53
N LYS A 21 -0.27 26.28 -2.02
CA LYS A 21 -0.10 25.96 -0.61
C LYS A 21 0.40 27.13 0.24
N LYS A 22 0.79 28.25 -0.39
CA LYS A 22 1.40 29.44 0.25
C LYS A 22 2.64 29.10 1.09
N ILE A 23 3.49 28.22 0.57
CA ILE A 23 4.72 27.75 1.22
C ILE A 23 5.94 28.04 0.33
N GLY A 24 7.14 27.87 0.87
CA GLY A 24 8.38 28.02 0.12
C GLY A 24 8.52 26.95 -0.99
N LEU A 25 9.28 27.26 -2.05
CA LEU A 25 9.52 26.33 -3.17
C LEU A 25 10.16 25.02 -2.71
N THR A 26 11.17 25.11 -1.84
CA THR A 26 11.87 23.94 -1.29
C THR A 26 10.93 23.07 -0.45
N GLU A 27 10.08 23.70 0.36
CA GLU A 27 9.09 23.00 1.18
C GLU A 27 8.02 22.33 0.33
N ALA A 28 7.52 23.02 -0.69
CA ALA A 28 6.56 22.47 -1.64
C ALA A 28 7.07 21.21 -2.34
N VAL A 29 8.33 21.24 -2.79
CA VAL A 29 8.95 20.09 -3.45
C VAL A 29 9.21 18.96 -2.45
N HIS A 30 9.75 19.28 -1.27
CA HIS A 30 9.97 18.29 -0.22
C HIS A 30 8.66 17.55 0.12
N THR A 31 7.59 18.28 0.46
CA THR A 31 6.29 17.68 0.81
C THR A 31 5.69 16.88 -0.35
N ALA A 32 5.80 17.37 -1.59
CA ALA A 32 5.29 16.64 -2.75
C ALA A 32 5.99 15.29 -2.93
N LEU A 33 7.32 15.26 -2.78
CA LEU A 33 8.12 14.03 -2.86
C LEU A 33 7.85 13.10 -1.68
N THR A 34 7.75 13.62 -0.46
CA THR A 34 7.39 12.83 0.73
C THR A 34 6.06 12.11 0.54
N HIS A 35 5.02 12.84 0.10
CA HIS A 35 3.71 12.23 -0.11
C HIS A 35 3.71 11.17 -1.24
N GLU A 36 4.51 11.35 -2.29
CA GLU A 36 4.62 10.35 -3.35
C GLU A 36 5.34 9.09 -2.84
N LEU A 37 6.41 9.26 -2.07
CA LEU A 37 7.09 8.14 -1.42
C LEU A 37 6.18 7.41 -0.44
N GLU A 38 5.40 8.13 0.37
CA GLU A 38 4.41 7.52 1.27
C GLU A 38 3.33 6.77 0.49
N ARG A 39 2.87 7.28 -0.66
CA ARG A 39 1.92 6.56 -1.52
C ARG A 39 2.52 5.28 -2.11
N GLU A 40 3.76 5.34 -2.57
CA GLU A 40 4.43 4.18 -3.17
C GLU A 40 4.84 3.14 -2.13
N GLN A 41 5.34 3.57 -0.98
CA GLN A 41 5.77 2.69 0.13
C GLN A 41 4.59 2.21 0.98
N GLY A 42 3.52 3.01 1.08
CA GLY A 42 2.30 2.69 1.81
C GLY A 42 1.36 1.75 1.07
N LYS A 43 1.69 1.36 -0.18
CA LYS A 43 1.00 0.25 -0.84
C LYS A 43 1.26 -1.02 0.00
N PRO A 44 0.25 -1.58 0.67
CA PRO A 44 0.45 -2.80 1.45
C PRO A 44 1.01 -3.85 0.50
N SER A 45 2.05 -4.57 0.93
CA SER A 45 2.56 -5.66 0.12
C SER A 45 1.42 -6.65 -0.11
N LEU A 46 1.41 -7.33 -1.26
CA LEU A 46 0.41 -8.38 -1.52
C LEU A 46 0.40 -9.45 -0.42
N VAL A 47 1.55 -9.66 0.22
CA VAL A 47 1.71 -10.52 1.39
C VAL A 47 0.93 -9.97 2.57
N ASP A 48 1.11 -8.69 2.93
CA ASP A 48 0.40 -8.06 4.05
C ASP A 48 -1.12 -8.04 3.80
N LEU A 49 -1.52 -7.75 2.56
CA LEU A 49 -2.92 -7.79 2.15
C LEU A 49 -3.50 -9.22 2.30
N GLY A 50 -2.75 -10.23 1.85
CA GLY A 50 -3.14 -11.64 1.98
C GLY A 50 -3.22 -12.10 3.44
N VAL A 51 -2.26 -11.69 4.27
CA VAL A 51 -2.26 -11.97 5.71
C VAL A 51 -3.47 -11.32 6.38
N GLN A 52 -3.76 -10.05 6.08
CA GLN A 52 -4.91 -9.35 6.63
C GLN A 52 -6.22 -10.01 6.19
N PHE A 53 -6.36 -10.33 4.90
CA PHE A 53 -7.51 -11.04 4.36
C PHE A 53 -7.76 -12.38 5.07
N CYS A 54 -6.72 -13.20 5.24
CA CYS A 54 -6.83 -14.49 5.96
C CYS A 54 -7.22 -14.29 7.44
N ARG A 55 -6.71 -13.24 8.10
CA ARG A 55 -7.10 -12.91 9.48
C ARG A 55 -8.56 -12.51 9.56
N ASP A 56 -9.02 -11.65 8.66
CA ASP A 56 -10.41 -11.19 8.59
C ASP A 56 -11.37 -12.35 8.30
N LEU A 57 -11.01 -13.25 7.38
CA LEU A 57 -11.78 -14.46 7.12
C LEU A 57 -11.88 -15.36 8.35
N LYS A 58 -10.77 -15.56 9.07
CA LYS A 58 -10.76 -16.37 10.29
C LYS A 58 -11.61 -15.73 11.39
N ALA A 59 -11.54 -14.41 11.54
CA ALA A 59 -12.33 -13.66 12.52
C ALA A 59 -13.84 -13.68 12.22
N LYS A 60 -14.22 -13.65 10.94
CA LYS A 60 -15.62 -13.81 10.49
C LYS A 60 -16.12 -15.24 10.59
N GLY A 61 -15.22 -16.22 10.47
CA GLY A 61 -15.54 -17.63 10.68
C GLY A 61 -15.90 -17.91 12.14
N ASN A 62 -16.64 -19.00 12.38
CA ASN A 62 -16.84 -19.52 13.74
C ASN A 62 -15.85 -20.68 13.97
N PRO A 63 -14.79 -20.50 14.78
CA PRO A 63 -13.80 -21.54 15.04
C PRO A 63 -14.42 -22.83 15.63
N GLN A 64 -15.53 -22.72 16.35
CA GLN A 64 -16.22 -23.87 16.95
C GLN A 64 -16.95 -24.72 15.91
N ASN A 65 -17.30 -24.15 14.75
CA ASN A 65 -17.93 -24.86 13.63
C ASN A 65 -16.91 -25.31 12.58
N GLY A 66 -15.62 -25.09 12.81
CA GLY A 66 -14.56 -25.54 11.92
C GLY A 66 -14.49 -27.05 11.90
N LYS A 67 -14.76 -27.68 10.75
CA LYS A 67 -14.55 -29.11 10.57
C LYS A 67 -13.04 -29.40 10.54
N PRO A 68 -12.58 -30.52 11.13
CA PRO A 68 -11.18 -30.90 11.07
C PRO A 68 -10.78 -31.18 9.60
N ALA A 69 -9.78 -30.46 9.11
CA ALA A 69 -9.15 -30.72 7.81
C ALA A 69 -7.97 -31.68 8.00
N ASP A 70 -8.26 -32.86 8.56
CA ASP A 70 -7.25 -33.86 8.88
C ASP A 70 -6.77 -34.62 7.64
N LYS A 71 -5.90 -35.62 7.84
CA LYS A 71 -5.37 -36.42 6.75
C LYS A 71 -6.49 -37.17 6.01
N ALA A 72 -7.43 -37.77 6.73
CA ALA A 72 -8.54 -38.52 6.14
C ALA A 72 -9.42 -37.64 5.25
N PHE A 73 -9.74 -36.42 5.69
CA PHE A 73 -10.45 -35.45 4.86
C PHE A 73 -9.66 -35.09 3.60
N ARG A 74 -8.35 -34.81 3.72
CA ARG A 74 -7.52 -34.44 2.57
C ARG A 74 -7.37 -35.57 1.54
N ASP A 75 -7.19 -36.80 2.01
CA ASP A 75 -7.05 -37.97 1.15
C ASP A 75 -8.36 -38.20 0.35
N SER A 76 -9.53 -38.03 1.00
CA SER A 76 -10.85 -38.14 0.32
C SER A 76 -11.10 -37.14 -0.82
N LEU A 77 -10.36 -36.03 -0.88
CA LEU A 77 -10.52 -35.03 -1.96
C LEU A 77 -9.88 -35.48 -3.29
N TYR A 78 -9.01 -36.49 -3.25
CA TYR A 78 -8.25 -36.97 -4.41
C TYR A 78 -8.52 -38.44 -4.76
N GLU A 79 -9.37 -39.12 -3.99
CA GLU A 79 -9.68 -40.55 -4.19
C GLU A 79 -10.60 -40.82 -5.41
N ASP A 80 -11.28 -39.81 -5.96
CA ASP A 80 -12.15 -39.92 -7.16
C ASP A 80 -11.48 -39.47 -8.48
N SER A 81 -10.14 -39.54 -8.59
CA SER A 81 -9.39 -39.24 -9.84
C SER A 81 -8.95 -40.48 -10.61
#